data_AF-A0A520YTK2-F1
#
_entry.id   AF-A0A520YTK2-F1
#
_cell.length_a   1.000
_cell.length_b   1.000
_cell.length_c   1.000
_cell.angle_alpha   90.00
_cell.angle_beta   90.00
_cell.angle_gamma   90.00
#
_symmetry.space_group_name_H-M   'P 1'
#
loop_
_entity.id
_entity.type
_entity.pdbx_description
1 polymer ?
#
loop_
_entity_poly.entity_id
_entity_poly.type
_entity_poly.pdbx_seq_one_letter_code
_entity_poly.pdbx_strand_id
1 'polypeptide(L)'
;MDTFFVEKFIEKITRGIESAHDRFYEIFSARGFLLELDRGSGKMRLNNESHREDGEFLEALQHIDYKRNYNKPHQDAIDEHDNKNSPQNRHRYFDSIDIPSFDINNSGYLTELFTHEIPIDLFRLNWERHRYGKFDEFKACNQIPAIQVYDLEPFIARLVKTVSSIGISTWSSCEGHWGEPAYIVFDGRYHRLWFQAVFNKFILKKLSLACTWDWLSWDERCIIRKPGGNLLELHLEIQAVARLLYDNRMLLRAIKKQGCFLLTNKHKDMHQKELLNTFEGYFEGAITQGL
;
A
#
# COMPACT_ATOMS: atom_id res chain seq x y z
N MET A 1 -10.57 12.16 -12.23
CA MET A 1 -11.73 11.39 -11.73
C MET A 1 -12.79 12.38 -11.24
N ASP A 2 -14.09 12.11 -11.42
CA ASP A 2 -15.14 13.09 -11.06
C ASP A 2 -15.61 12.99 -9.58
N THR A 3 -16.20 14.08 -9.08
CA THR A 3 -16.75 14.19 -7.71
C THR A 3 -17.73 13.08 -7.37
N PHE A 4 -18.61 12.74 -8.31
CA PHE A 4 -19.66 11.74 -8.12
C PHE A 4 -19.09 10.34 -7.88
N PHE A 5 -18.00 9.99 -8.57
CA PHE A 5 -17.27 8.76 -8.32
C PHE A 5 -16.70 8.73 -6.90
N VAL A 6 -16.03 9.80 -6.46
CA VAL A 6 -15.42 9.87 -5.13
C VAL A 6 -16.49 9.75 -4.04
N GLU A 7 -17.59 10.48 -4.16
CA GLU A 7 -18.71 10.40 -3.21
C GLU A 7 -19.24 8.96 -3.07
N LYS A 8 -19.47 8.29 -4.20
CA LYS A 8 -19.92 6.89 -4.21
C LYS A 8 -18.89 5.94 -3.62
N PHE A 9 -17.61 6.15 -3.90
CA PHE A 9 -16.54 5.35 -3.34
C PHE A 9 -16.51 5.48 -1.81
N ILE A 10 -16.54 6.72 -1.30
CA ILE A 10 -16.56 6.98 0.15
C ILE A 10 -17.79 6.36 0.80
N GLU A 11 -18.99 6.57 0.23
CA GLU A 11 -20.23 5.98 0.72
C GLU A 11 -20.12 4.46 0.88
N LYS A 12 -19.50 3.78 -0.11
CA LYS A 12 -19.32 2.32 -0.09
C LYS A 12 -18.32 1.86 0.97
N ILE A 13 -17.17 2.51 1.09
CA ILE A 13 -16.14 2.08 2.06
C ILE A 13 -16.53 2.39 3.51
N THR A 14 -17.38 3.40 3.74
CA THR A 14 -17.88 3.76 5.08
C THR A 14 -19.28 3.24 5.38
N ARG A 15 -19.84 2.38 4.53
CA ARG A 15 -21.23 1.91 4.69
C ARG A 15 -21.42 1.21 6.04
N GLY A 16 -22.40 1.67 6.81
CA GLY A 16 -22.73 1.12 8.13
C GLY A 16 -21.76 1.52 9.24
N ILE A 17 -20.81 2.42 8.97
CA ILE A 17 -19.92 2.98 9.98
C ILE A 17 -20.52 4.28 10.52
N GLU A 18 -20.96 4.26 11.78
CA GLU A 18 -21.57 5.44 12.42
C GLU A 18 -20.53 6.32 13.13
N SER A 19 -19.49 5.70 13.69
CA SER A 19 -18.43 6.40 14.43
C SER A 19 -17.58 7.28 13.51
N ALA A 20 -17.44 8.56 13.86
CA ALA A 20 -16.55 9.48 13.15
C ALA A 20 -15.09 8.99 13.16
N HIS A 21 -14.66 8.29 14.21
CA HIS A 21 -13.30 7.74 14.32
C HIS A 21 -13.08 6.59 13.33
N ASP A 22 -14.06 5.69 13.20
CA ASP A 22 -13.99 4.58 12.25
C ASP A 22 -14.14 5.07 10.81
N ARG A 23 -14.97 6.10 10.56
CA ARG A 23 -15.09 6.72 9.24
C ARG A 23 -13.78 7.39 8.85
N PHE A 24 -13.17 8.17 9.74
CA PHE A 24 -11.85 8.75 9.53
C PHE A 24 -10.82 7.67 9.21
N TYR A 25 -10.77 6.61 10.04
CA TYR A 25 -9.87 5.48 9.83
C TYR A 25 -9.98 4.92 8.42
N GLU A 26 -11.19 4.60 7.96
CA GLU A 26 -11.36 3.97 6.65
C GLU A 26 -11.08 4.91 5.49
N ILE A 27 -11.49 6.17 5.57
CA ILE A 27 -11.25 7.18 4.52
C ILE A 27 -9.74 7.42 4.37
N PHE A 28 -9.04 7.69 5.46
CA PHE A 28 -7.61 8.00 5.41
C PHE A 28 -6.76 6.75 5.17
N SER A 29 -7.19 5.57 5.64
CA SER A 29 -6.55 4.31 5.24
C SER A 29 -6.71 4.07 3.74
N ALA A 30 -7.90 4.34 3.17
CA ALA A 30 -8.13 4.20 1.73
C ALA A 30 -7.25 5.16 0.92
N ARG A 31 -7.01 6.38 1.42
CA ARG A 31 -6.06 7.34 0.84
C ARG A 31 -4.60 6.88 0.92
N GLY A 32 -4.28 5.93 1.78
CA GLY A 32 -2.95 5.31 1.90
C GLY A 32 -2.26 5.48 3.25
N PHE A 33 -2.85 6.20 4.21
CA PHE A 33 -2.25 6.35 5.53
C PHE A 33 -2.28 5.02 6.30
N LEU A 34 -1.15 4.62 6.88
CA LEU A 34 -1.14 3.49 7.82
C LEU A 34 -1.51 4.03 9.20
N LEU A 35 -2.71 3.71 9.65
CA LEU A 35 -3.27 4.20 10.89
C LEU A 35 -3.38 3.08 11.93
N GLU A 36 -3.42 3.49 13.19
CA GLU A 36 -3.78 2.65 14.34
C GLU A 36 -4.94 3.32 15.07
N LEU A 37 -6.04 2.59 15.22
CA LEU A 37 -7.20 2.98 16.01
C LEU A 37 -7.28 2.11 17.25
N ASP A 38 -7.03 2.69 18.42
CA ASP A 38 -7.36 2.06 19.69
C ASP A 38 -8.87 2.23 19.95
N ARG A 39 -9.64 1.17 19.71
CA ARG A 39 -11.09 1.18 19.89
C ARG A 39 -11.52 1.35 21.34
N GLY A 40 -10.66 1.04 22.32
CA GLY A 40 -10.97 1.20 23.74
C GLY A 40 -10.89 2.66 24.19
N SER A 41 -9.89 3.41 23.70
CA SER A 41 -9.71 4.83 24.04
C SER A 41 -10.24 5.80 22.97
N GLY A 42 -10.59 5.31 21.78
CA GLY A 42 -10.90 6.13 20.60
C GLY A 42 -9.66 6.78 19.98
N LYS A 43 -8.46 6.52 20.51
CA LYS A 43 -7.23 7.22 20.11
C LYS A 43 -6.76 6.77 18.73
N MET A 44 -6.60 7.74 17.83
CA MET A 44 -6.08 7.55 16.47
C MET A 44 -4.64 8.03 16.36
N ARG A 45 -3.78 7.30 15.65
CA ARG A 45 -2.39 7.70 15.38
C ARG A 45 -1.85 7.09 14.08
N LEU A 46 -0.77 7.64 13.56
CA LEU A 46 0.04 7.00 12.53
C LEU A 46 0.71 5.74 13.07
N ASN A 47 0.71 4.67 12.28
CA ASN A 47 1.45 3.44 12.58
C ASN A 47 2.96 3.69 12.59
N ASN A 48 3.73 2.94 13.38
CA ASN A 48 5.20 2.97 13.34
C ASN A 48 5.81 2.63 11.97
N GLU A 49 5.03 2.03 11.08
CA GLU A 49 5.40 1.68 9.70
C GLU A 49 5.10 2.79 8.68
N SER A 50 4.46 3.89 9.11
CA SER A 50 4.23 5.07 8.27
C SER A 50 5.54 5.81 8.01
N HIS A 51 5.63 6.48 6.87
CA HIS A 51 6.74 7.38 6.60
C HIS A 51 6.62 8.61 7.52
N ARG A 52 7.73 9.19 7.98
CA ARG A 52 7.71 10.33 8.92
C ARG A 52 6.91 11.52 8.36
N GLU A 53 7.06 11.79 7.06
CA GLU A 53 6.39 12.87 6.34
C GLU A 53 4.90 12.63 6.12
N ASP A 54 4.39 11.42 6.37
CA ASP A 54 2.94 11.19 6.39
C ASP A 54 2.29 12.07 7.48
N GLY A 55 3.01 12.41 8.55
CA GLY A 55 2.54 13.33 9.58
C GLY A 55 2.39 14.77 9.07
N GLU A 56 3.40 15.28 8.37
CA GLU A 56 3.36 16.62 7.77
C GLU A 56 2.28 16.70 6.68
N PHE A 57 2.13 15.63 5.89
CA PHE A 57 1.11 15.58 4.86
C PHE A 57 -0.29 15.54 5.48
N LEU A 58 -0.52 14.74 6.52
CA LEU A 58 -1.76 14.79 7.29
C LEU A 58 -2.04 16.20 7.84
N GLU A 59 -1.02 16.93 8.28
CA GLU A 59 -1.20 18.29 8.81
C GLU A 59 -1.64 19.24 7.71
N ALA A 60 -1.01 19.17 6.54
CA ALA A 60 -1.44 19.93 5.37
C ALA A 60 -2.90 19.63 5.03
N LEU A 61 -3.31 18.35 5.07
CA LEU A 61 -4.67 17.90 4.76
C LEU A 61 -5.76 18.41 5.71
N GLN A 62 -5.46 19.12 6.79
CA GLN A 62 -6.50 19.79 7.61
C GLN A 62 -7.25 20.88 6.84
N HIS A 63 -6.64 21.42 5.78
CA HIS A 63 -7.21 22.49 4.98
C HIS A 63 -7.59 21.98 3.59
N ILE A 64 -8.78 22.34 3.10
CA ILE A 64 -9.22 21.98 1.75
C ILE A 64 -8.30 22.56 0.66
N ASP A 65 -7.71 23.72 0.92
CA ASP A 65 -6.76 24.42 0.04
C ASP A 65 -5.30 23.97 0.20
N TYR A 66 -5.03 22.85 0.90
CA TYR A 66 -3.66 22.41 1.20
C TYR A 66 -2.77 22.40 -0.04
N LYS A 67 -3.30 22.03 -1.20
CA LYS A 67 -2.55 21.97 -2.47
C LYS A 67 -2.05 23.33 -2.95
N ARG A 68 -2.78 24.41 -2.65
CA ARG A 68 -2.35 25.78 -2.97
C ARG A 68 -1.21 26.23 -2.07
N ASN A 69 -1.20 25.73 -0.84
CA ASN A 69 -0.30 26.18 0.22
C ASN A 69 0.89 25.24 0.42
N TYR A 70 0.79 23.99 -0.04
CA TYR A 70 1.82 22.97 0.08
C TYR A 70 2.76 23.06 -1.12
N ASN A 71 3.81 23.85 -0.93
CA ASN A 71 4.83 24.17 -1.92
C ASN A 71 6.19 23.52 -1.60
N LYS A 72 6.21 22.50 -0.72
CA LYS A 72 7.44 21.78 -0.43
C LYS A 72 7.93 21.09 -1.71
N PRO A 73 9.22 21.24 -2.05
CA PRO A 73 9.80 20.46 -3.14
C PRO A 73 9.69 18.98 -2.78
N HIS A 74 9.42 18.13 -3.77
CA HIS A 74 9.56 16.69 -3.61
C HIS A 74 11.01 16.40 -3.22
N GLN A 75 11.22 15.97 -1.98
CA GLN A 75 12.52 15.50 -1.50
C GLN A 75 12.56 13.98 -1.67
N ASP A 76 13.72 13.44 -2.00
CA ASP A 76 13.87 12.00 -2.17
C ASP A 76 13.38 11.26 -0.92
N ALA A 77 12.54 10.24 -1.12
CA ALA A 77 11.93 9.45 -0.04
C ALA A 77 12.92 8.62 0.81
N ILE A 78 14.22 8.83 0.63
CA ILE A 78 15.29 8.19 1.39
C ILE A 78 16.13 9.33 1.97
N ASP A 79 15.85 9.70 3.21
CA ASP A 79 16.76 10.56 3.95
C ASP A 79 18.01 9.75 4.32
N GLU A 80 19.16 10.01 3.69
CA GLU A 80 20.45 9.45 4.10
C GLU A 80 20.81 9.83 5.56
N HIS A 81 20.17 10.87 6.09
CA HIS A 81 20.26 11.34 7.48
C HIS A 81 19.08 10.91 8.36
N ASP A 82 18.35 9.84 8.01
CA ASP A 82 17.46 9.14 8.94
C ASP A 82 18.29 8.54 10.09
N ASN A 83 18.70 9.42 11.00
CA ASN A 83 19.26 9.11 12.29
C ASN A 83 18.18 8.36 13.07
N LYS A 84 18.19 7.03 12.94
CA LYS A 84 17.25 6.07 13.54
C LYS A 84 17.09 6.17 15.06
N ASN A 85 17.79 7.09 15.73
CA ASN A 85 17.91 7.19 17.17
C ASN A 85 17.58 8.57 17.77
N SER A 86 16.87 9.46 17.05
CA SER A 86 16.33 10.68 17.70
C SER A 86 14.82 10.56 17.93
N PRO A 87 14.37 10.25 19.16
CA PRO A 87 12.97 10.43 19.57
C PRO A 87 12.42 11.85 19.37
N GLN A 88 13.29 12.83 19.10
CA GLN A 88 12.93 14.25 19.03
C GLN A 88 12.41 14.69 17.65
N ASN A 89 12.43 13.83 16.61
CA ASN A 89 11.99 14.18 15.25
C ASN A 89 10.70 13.48 14.78
N ARG A 90 9.97 12.82 15.68
CA ARG A 90 8.73 12.13 15.31
C ARG A 90 7.55 13.10 15.33
N HIS A 91 6.82 13.19 14.21
CA HIS A 91 5.66 14.08 14.11
C HIS A 91 4.59 13.76 15.18
N ARG A 92 3.91 14.78 15.71
CA ARG A 92 2.89 14.64 16.77
C ARG A 92 1.78 13.61 16.47
N TYR A 93 1.51 13.36 15.19
CA TYR A 93 0.47 12.41 14.74
C TYR A 93 0.82 10.94 14.90
N PHE A 94 2.06 10.62 15.23
CA PHE A 94 2.39 9.28 15.70
C PHE A 94 1.97 9.04 17.16
N ASP A 95 1.75 10.11 17.93
CA ASP A 95 1.21 10.01 19.27
C ASP A 95 -0.30 10.11 19.26
N SER A 96 -0.88 11.10 18.58
CA SER A 96 -2.34 11.28 18.50
C SER A 96 -2.73 12.16 17.31
N ILE A 97 -3.85 11.83 16.66
CA ILE A 97 -4.49 12.63 15.61
C ILE A 97 -5.79 13.22 16.16
N ASP A 98 -5.97 14.53 16.00
CA ASP A 98 -7.20 15.24 16.37
C ASP A 98 -8.21 15.18 15.22
N ILE A 99 -9.09 14.18 15.23
CA ILE A 99 -10.05 13.91 14.15
C ILE A 99 -10.97 15.11 13.83
N PRO A 100 -11.48 15.88 14.82
CA PRO A 100 -12.27 17.09 14.56
C PRO A 100 -11.61 18.15 13.68
N SER A 101 -10.29 18.13 13.52
CA SER A 101 -9.56 19.03 12.61
C SER A 101 -9.73 18.72 11.11
N PHE A 102 -10.45 17.64 10.77
CA PHE A 102 -10.65 17.17 9.40
C PHE A 102 -12.14 17.14 9.03
N ASP A 103 -12.51 17.74 7.90
CA ASP A 103 -13.90 17.86 7.45
C ASP A 103 -14.39 16.62 6.68
N ILE A 104 -14.36 15.46 7.33
CA ILE A 104 -14.68 14.15 6.73
C ILE A 104 -16.16 13.97 6.31
N ASN A 105 -17.00 14.97 6.55
CA ASN A 105 -18.40 14.97 6.12
C ASN A 105 -18.66 15.88 4.91
N ASN A 106 -17.67 16.66 4.48
CA ASN A 106 -17.78 17.57 3.36
C ASN A 106 -17.31 16.89 2.07
N SER A 107 -18.21 16.79 1.08
CA SER A 107 -17.89 16.10 -0.18
C SER A 107 -16.86 16.84 -1.02
N GLY A 108 -16.80 18.17 -0.92
CA GLY A 108 -15.72 18.97 -1.53
C GLY A 108 -14.37 18.60 -0.93
N TYR A 109 -14.27 18.56 0.40
CA TYR A 109 -13.05 18.14 1.10
C TYR A 109 -12.62 16.70 0.72
N LEU A 110 -13.56 15.76 0.71
CA LEU A 110 -13.28 14.37 0.34
C LEU A 110 -12.90 14.22 -1.14
N THR A 111 -13.50 15.03 -2.03
CA THR A 111 -13.10 15.07 -3.44
C THR A 111 -11.66 15.56 -3.54
N GLU A 112 -11.29 16.63 -2.83
CA GLU A 112 -9.91 17.12 -2.80
C GLU A 112 -8.93 16.08 -2.25
N LEU A 113 -9.34 15.27 -1.27
CA LEU A 113 -8.50 14.20 -0.74
C LEU A 113 -8.13 13.14 -1.81
N PHE A 114 -8.98 12.92 -2.83
CA PHE A 114 -8.85 11.82 -3.79
C PHE A 114 -8.67 12.22 -5.28
N THR A 115 -8.78 13.49 -5.67
CA THR A 115 -8.85 13.85 -7.11
C THR A 115 -7.69 14.63 -7.69
N HIS A 116 -6.91 15.39 -6.90
CA HIS A 116 -5.81 16.10 -7.54
C HIS A 116 -4.59 15.20 -7.58
N GLU A 117 -4.12 15.03 -8.81
CA GLU A 117 -2.77 14.66 -9.17
C GLU A 117 -1.82 15.54 -8.35
N ILE A 118 -1.11 14.91 -7.42
CA ILE A 118 0.13 15.50 -6.92
C ILE A 118 1.01 15.57 -8.15
N PRO A 119 1.48 16.76 -8.58
CA PRO A 119 2.06 16.96 -9.91
C PRO A 119 3.02 15.82 -10.27
N ILE A 120 2.53 14.91 -11.10
CA ILE A 120 3.12 13.59 -11.38
C ILE A 120 4.37 13.73 -12.27
N ASP A 121 4.62 14.93 -12.79
CA ASP A 121 5.59 15.19 -13.85
C ASP A 121 7.06 14.94 -13.48
N LEU A 122 7.38 14.54 -12.25
CA LEU A 122 8.73 14.20 -11.82
C LEU A 122 8.89 12.86 -11.07
N PHE A 123 7.90 11.96 -11.07
CA PHE A 123 8.12 10.56 -10.63
C PHE A 123 9.09 9.76 -11.51
N ARG A 124 9.57 10.39 -12.59
CA ARG A 124 10.49 9.82 -13.55
C ARG A 124 11.91 10.33 -13.29
N LEU A 125 12.76 9.35 -13.01
CA LEU A 125 14.20 9.35 -13.33
C LEU A 125 15.07 10.19 -12.39
N ASN A 126 15.24 9.72 -11.16
CA ASN A 126 16.55 9.64 -10.50
C ASN A 126 16.36 8.95 -9.14
N TRP A 127 16.52 7.62 -9.12
CA TRP A 127 16.61 6.92 -7.85
C TRP A 127 17.82 6.01 -7.83
N GLU A 128 18.79 6.38 -7.02
CA GLU A 128 19.62 5.44 -6.26
C GLU A 128 18.77 4.73 -5.20
N ARG A 129 17.55 4.29 -5.54
CA ARG A 129 16.88 3.26 -4.75
C ARG A 129 17.76 2.04 -4.88
N HIS A 130 18.29 1.57 -3.75
CA HIS A 130 18.77 0.19 -3.65
C HIS A 130 17.63 -0.69 -4.16
N ARG A 131 17.75 -1.16 -5.41
CA ARG A 131 16.87 -2.19 -5.95
C ARG A 131 16.98 -3.33 -4.97
N TYR A 132 15.88 -3.73 -4.34
CA TYR A 132 15.80 -4.92 -3.50
C TYR A 132 15.49 -6.17 -4.36
N GLY A 133 15.59 -6.03 -5.68
CA GLY A 133 15.23 -7.06 -6.66
C GLY A 133 16.27 -8.15 -6.89
N LYS A 134 17.51 -8.02 -6.40
CA LYS A 134 18.44 -9.17 -6.45
C LYS A 134 18.03 -10.22 -5.43
N PHE A 135 18.42 -11.46 -5.71
CA PHE A 135 18.07 -12.61 -4.88
C PHE A 135 18.49 -12.44 -3.40
N ASP A 136 19.72 -11.98 -3.15
CA ASP A 136 20.23 -11.82 -1.79
C ASP A 136 19.55 -10.66 -1.05
N GLU A 137 19.17 -9.59 -1.76
CA GLU A 137 18.40 -8.48 -1.21
C GLU A 137 16.97 -8.92 -0.86
N PHE A 138 16.29 -9.65 -1.75
CA PHE A 138 14.96 -10.24 -1.49
C PHE A 138 14.96 -11.11 -0.23
N LYS A 139 16.01 -11.92 -0.05
CA LYS A 139 16.19 -12.79 1.12
C LYS A 139 16.45 -12.02 2.41
N ALA A 140 17.29 -10.98 2.34
CA ALA A 140 17.68 -10.19 3.50
C ALA A 140 16.57 -9.20 3.95
N CYS A 141 15.71 -8.78 3.02
CA CYS A 141 14.71 -7.76 3.27
C CYS A 141 13.47 -8.32 4.00
N ASN A 142 13.41 -8.07 5.31
CA ASN A 142 12.21 -8.35 6.13
C ASN A 142 11.26 -7.15 6.23
N GLN A 143 11.77 -5.96 5.93
CA GLN A 143 11.03 -4.70 5.95
C GLN A 143 11.58 -3.79 4.84
N ILE A 144 10.67 -3.24 4.06
CA ILE A 144 10.95 -2.27 3.00
C ILE A 144 10.89 -0.86 3.60
N PRO A 145 11.69 0.11 3.12
CA PRO A 145 11.52 1.50 3.51
C PRO A 145 10.06 1.97 3.39
N ALA A 146 9.63 2.78 4.35
CA ALA A 146 8.28 3.32 4.32
C ALA A 146 8.10 4.19 3.07
N ILE A 147 6.91 4.10 2.45
CA ILE A 147 6.57 4.89 1.27
C ILE A 147 5.69 6.06 1.70
N GLN A 148 5.99 7.25 1.22
CA GLN A 148 5.22 8.46 1.50
C GLN A 148 3.81 8.35 0.87
N VAL A 149 2.76 8.77 1.58
CA VAL A 149 1.40 8.74 1.01
C VAL A 149 1.25 9.68 -0.18
N TYR A 150 1.92 10.84 -0.13
CA TYR A 150 1.83 11.83 -1.19
C TYR A 150 2.59 11.40 -2.46
N ASP A 151 3.39 10.35 -2.41
CA ASP A 151 4.03 9.78 -3.61
C ASP A 151 3.10 8.86 -4.42
N LEU A 152 1.91 8.57 -3.88
CA LEU A 152 1.04 7.52 -4.40
C LEU A 152 -0.31 8.09 -4.83
N GLU A 153 -0.79 7.56 -5.95
CA GLU A 153 -2.15 7.83 -6.42
C GLU A 153 -3.18 7.32 -5.39
N PRO A 154 -4.21 8.14 -5.06
CA PRO A 154 -5.08 7.91 -3.91
C PRO A 154 -5.72 6.52 -3.85
N PHE A 155 -6.21 5.99 -4.97
CA PHE A 155 -7.04 4.79 -4.93
C PHE A 155 -6.26 3.47 -4.92
N ILE A 156 -4.96 3.50 -5.23
CA ILE A 156 -4.06 2.34 -5.13
C ILE A 156 -3.05 2.43 -3.97
N ALA A 157 -2.90 3.62 -3.37
CA ALA A 157 -1.91 3.89 -2.33
C ALA A 157 -1.94 2.89 -1.15
N ARG A 158 -3.15 2.57 -0.63
CA ARG A 158 -3.30 1.60 0.47
C ARG A 158 -2.72 0.23 0.10
N LEU A 159 -2.96 -0.22 -1.13
CA LEU A 159 -2.46 -1.52 -1.61
C LEU A 159 -0.94 -1.50 -1.68
N VAL A 160 -0.34 -0.48 -2.31
CA VAL A 160 1.13 -0.36 -2.43
C VAL A 160 1.80 -0.32 -1.06
N LYS A 161 1.30 0.51 -0.14
CA LYS A 161 1.88 0.60 1.22
C LYS A 161 1.72 -0.69 2.01
N THR A 162 0.63 -1.40 1.80
CA THR A 162 0.42 -2.70 2.45
C THR A 162 1.29 -3.81 1.85
N VAL A 163 1.50 -3.81 0.53
CA VAL A 163 2.44 -4.72 -0.13
C VAL A 163 3.86 -4.49 0.41
N SER A 164 4.27 -3.22 0.52
CA SER A 164 5.53 -2.85 1.19
C SER A 164 5.57 -3.32 2.65
N SER A 165 4.46 -3.16 3.38
CA SER A 165 4.35 -3.61 4.77
C SER A 165 4.37 -5.14 4.92
N ILE A 166 4.33 -5.96 3.87
CA ILE A 166 4.59 -7.40 3.97
C ILE A 166 5.97 -7.81 3.45
N GLY A 167 6.87 -6.83 3.29
CA GLY A 167 8.26 -7.03 2.88
C GLY A 167 8.44 -7.20 1.38
N ILE A 168 7.50 -6.69 0.58
CA ILE A 168 7.53 -6.80 -0.89
C ILE A 168 7.83 -5.43 -1.49
N SER A 169 8.93 -5.36 -2.26
CA SER A 169 9.37 -4.13 -2.92
C SER A 169 8.62 -3.89 -4.22
N THR A 170 8.19 -2.65 -4.43
CA THR A 170 7.49 -2.20 -5.65
C THR A 170 8.24 -1.04 -6.30
N TRP A 171 8.29 -1.04 -7.63
CA TRP A 171 8.91 0.00 -8.44
C TRP A 171 7.96 1.16 -8.74
N SER A 172 6.76 0.86 -9.21
CA SER A 172 5.74 1.86 -9.53
C SER A 172 4.34 1.25 -9.46
N SER A 173 3.32 2.09 -9.51
CA SER A 173 1.92 1.69 -9.52
C SER A 173 1.09 2.67 -10.34
N CYS A 174 -0.09 2.22 -10.77
CA CYS A 174 -1.10 3.07 -11.39
C CYS A 174 -2.49 2.63 -10.94
N GLU A 175 -3.38 3.57 -10.65
CA GLU A 175 -4.79 3.29 -10.31
C GLU A 175 -5.70 3.09 -11.55
N GLY A 176 -5.16 3.24 -12.76
CA GLY A 176 -5.88 3.01 -14.02
C GLY A 176 -6.46 4.28 -14.64
N HIS A 177 -5.69 5.37 -14.64
CA HIS A 177 -6.09 6.62 -15.30
C HIS A 177 -6.13 6.46 -16.84
N TRP A 178 -6.94 7.30 -17.50
CA TRP A 178 -7.09 7.38 -18.96
C TRP A 178 -7.54 6.10 -19.68
N GLY A 179 -8.24 5.20 -18.98
CA GLY A 179 -8.76 3.96 -19.57
C GLY A 179 -7.74 2.82 -19.60
N GLU A 180 -6.54 3.03 -19.06
CA GLU A 180 -5.59 1.97 -18.78
C GLU A 180 -6.00 1.18 -17.53
N PRO A 181 -5.63 -0.11 -17.41
CA PRO A 181 -5.91 -0.88 -16.22
C PRO A 181 -5.00 -0.47 -15.05
N ALA A 182 -5.50 -0.64 -13.83
CA ALA A 182 -4.68 -0.47 -12.63
C ALA A 182 -3.53 -1.50 -12.61
N TYR A 183 -2.37 -1.14 -12.05
CA TYR A 183 -1.24 -2.07 -11.94
C TYR A 183 -0.31 -1.77 -10.76
N ILE A 184 0.46 -2.79 -10.39
CA ILE A 184 1.65 -2.67 -9.54
C ILE A 184 2.82 -3.29 -10.29
N VAL A 185 3.93 -2.56 -10.36
CA VAL A 185 5.23 -3.06 -10.85
C VAL A 185 6.08 -3.42 -9.65
N PHE A 186 6.57 -4.64 -9.59
CA PHE A 186 7.43 -5.15 -8.53
C PHE A 186 8.89 -4.86 -8.85
N ASP A 187 9.69 -4.68 -7.80
CA ASP A 187 11.13 -4.51 -7.92
C ASP A 187 11.80 -5.88 -8.14
N GLY A 188 11.60 -6.44 -9.34
CA GLY A 188 12.19 -7.71 -9.77
C GLY A 188 11.35 -8.97 -9.47
N ARG A 189 11.73 -10.05 -10.16
CA ARG A 189 10.99 -11.31 -10.21
C ARG A 189 10.67 -11.95 -8.87
N TYR A 190 11.56 -11.84 -7.88
CA TYR A 190 11.39 -12.53 -6.60
C TYR A 190 10.24 -11.91 -5.81
N HIS A 191 10.15 -10.57 -5.78
CA HIS A 191 9.05 -9.84 -5.16
C HIS A 191 7.72 -10.11 -5.87
N ARG A 192 7.74 -10.09 -7.21
CA ARG A 192 6.56 -10.38 -8.03
C ARG A 192 6.01 -11.79 -7.79
N LEU A 193 6.89 -12.81 -7.83
CA LEU A 193 6.49 -14.20 -7.65
C LEU A 193 6.09 -14.49 -6.21
N TRP A 194 6.73 -13.86 -5.24
CA TRP A 194 6.32 -13.98 -3.84
C TRP A 194 4.92 -13.38 -3.62
N PHE A 195 4.66 -12.20 -4.18
CA PHE A 195 3.31 -11.62 -4.13
C PHE A 195 2.28 -12.49 -4.84
N GLN A 196 2.63 -13.09 -5.99
CA GLN A 196 1.75 -14.03 -6.67
C GLN A 196 1.47 -15.29 -5.81
N ALA A 197 2.46 -15.81 -5.09
CA ALA A 197 2.25 -16.92 -4.17
C ALA A 197 1.30 -16.53 -3.01
N VAL A 198 1.48 -15.34 -2.41
CA VAL A 198 0.56 -14.78 -1.43
C VAL A 198 -0.85 -14.66 -2.03
N PHE A 199 -0.96 -14.15 -3.26
CA PHE A 199 -2.24 -14.00 -3.94
C PHE A 199 -2.95 -15.34 -4.12
N ASN A 200 -2.26 -16.34 -4.68
CA ASN A 200 -2.80 -17.65 -4.97
C ASN A 200 -3.17 -18.44 -3.71
N LYS A 201 -2.35 -18.34 -2.66
CA LYS A 201 -2.48 -19.18 -1.46
C LYS A 201 -3.23 -18.54 -0.31
N PHE A 202 -3.32 -17.21 -0.28
CA PHE A 202 -3.95 -16.46 0.80
C PHE A 202 -5.15 -15.65 0.31
N ILE A 203 -4.93 -14.72 -0.63
CA ILE A 203 -5.97 -13.76 -1.05
C ILE A 203 -7.15 -14.51 -1.69
N LEU A 204 -6.90 -15.37 -2.68
CA LEU A 204 -7.96 -16.13 -3.38
C LEU A 204 -8.74 -17.08 -2.46
N LYS A 205 -8.16 -17.50 -1.34
CA LYS A 205 -8.84 -18.37 -0.36
C LYS A 205 -9.70 -17.58 0.63
N LYS A 206 -9.49 -16.27 0.75
CA LYS A 206 -10.14 -15.40 1.75
C LYS A 206 -11.14 -14.43 1.13
N LEU A 207 -10.97 -14.08 -0.15
CA LEU A 207 -11.83 -13.14 -0.86
C LEU A 207 -12.38 -13.77 -2.13
N SER A 208 -13.66 -13.49 -2.41
CA SER A 208 -14.27 -13.74 -3.71
C SER A 208 -14.02 -12.54 -4.62
N LEU A 209 -13.01 -12.65 -5.47
CA LEU A 209 -12.60 -11.57 -6.37
C LEU A 209 -13.43 -11.54 -7.65
N ALA A 210 -13.88 -10.35 -8.04
CA ALA A 210 -14.60 -10.09 -9.27
C ALA A 210 -13.70 -9.47 -10.36
N CYS A 211 -12.52 -8.97 -10.00
CA CYS A 211 -11.49 -8.51 -10.93
C CYS A 211 -10.54 -9.64 -11.31
N THR A 212 -9.92 -9.52 -12.49
CA THR A 212 -8.78 -10.35 -12.89
C THR A 212 -7.49 -9.69 -12.41
N TRP A 213 -6.59 -10.52 -11.90
CA TRP A 213 -5.25 -10.13 -11.48
C TRP A 213 -4.26 -10.88 -12.37
N ASP A 214 -3.81 -10.21 -13.43
CA ASP A 214 -3.07 -10.81 -14.52
C ASP A 214 -1.57 -10.65 -14.33
N TRP A 215 -0.84 -11.77 -14.45
CA TRP A 215 0.60 -11.84 -14.26
C TRP A 215 1.28 -12.07 -15.61
N LEU A 216 1.73 -11.00 -16.27
CA LEU A 216 2.43 -11.14 -17.54
C LEU A 216 3.80 -11.81 -17.32
N SER A 217 4.16 -12.77 -18.15
CA SER A 217 5.38 -13.58 -17.96
C SER A 217 6.68 -12.83 -18.26
N TRP A 218 6.62 -11.76 -19.06
CA TRP A 218 7.77 -10.98 -19.50
C TRP A 218 7.95 -9.67 -18.73
N ASP A 219 7.04 -9.36 -17.80
CA ASP A 219 7.04 -8.12 -17.04
C ASP A 219 6.82 -8.39 -15.55
N GLU A 220 7.42 -7.56 -14.71
CA GLU A 220 7.28 -7.62 -13.26
C GLU A 220 6.00 -6.94 -12.79
N ARG A 221 4.94 -6.95 -13.60
CA ARG A 221 3.66 -6.30 -13.30
C ARG A 221 2.59 -7.30 -12.92
N CYS A 222 1.76 -6.89 -11.97
CA CYS A 222 0.42 -7.40 -11.80
C CYS A 222 -0.55 -6.36 -12.31
N ILE A 223 -1.40 -6.73 -13.27
CA ILE A 223 -2.42 -5.84 -13.82
C ILE A 223 -3.78 -6.25 -13.27
N ILE A 224 -4.55 -5.28 -12.80
CA ILE A 224 -5.84 -5.48 -12.17
C ILE A 224 -6.92 -4.94 -13.11
N ARG A 225 -7.81 -5.81 -13.58
CA ARG A 225 -8.88 -5.44 -14.52
C ARG A 225 -10.23 -5.88 -14.00
N LYS A 226 -11.23 -5.02 -14.14
CA LYS A 226 -12.62 -5.44 -13.94
C LYS A 226 -13.26 -5.85 -15.27
N PRO A 227 -13.83 -7.06 -15.39
CA PRO A 227 -14.69 -7.41 -16.51
C PRO A 227 -15.85 -6.41 -16.61
N GLY A 228 -15.99 -5.75 -17.77
CA GLY A 228 -17.03 -4.76 -18.03
C GLY A 228 -16.71 -3.31 -17.64
N GLY A 229 -15.51 -3.01 -17.13
CA GLY A 229 -15.04 -1.63 -16.94
C GLY A 229 -15.63 -0.86 -15.75
N ASN A 230 -16.28 -1.54 -14.80
CA ASN A 230 -16.78 -0.89 -13.59
C ASN A 230 -15.63 -0.46 -12.65
N LEU A 231 -15.23 0.81 -12.77
CA LEU A 231 -14.14 1.40 -11.97
C LEU A 231 -14.43 1.40 -10.47
N LEU A 232 -15.69 1.56 -10.05
CA LEU A 232 -16.01 1.60 -8.62
C LEU A 232 -15.74 0.23 -7.99
N GLU A 233 -16.17 -0.84 -8.64
CA GLU A 233 -15.90 -2.21 -8.18
C GLU A 233 -14.41 -2.54 -8.18
N LEU A 234 -13.66 -2.09 -9.21
CA LEU A 234 -12.21 -2.25 -9.26
C LEU A 234 -11.53 -1.69 -8.00
N HIS A 235 -11.83 -0.44 -7.66
CA HIS A 235 -11.21 0.23 -6.52
C HIS A 235 -11.69 -0.35 -5.19
N LEU A 236 -12.95 -0.77 -5.07
CA LEU A 236 -13.44 -1.44 -3.86
C LEU A 236 -12.72 -2.78 -3.63
N GLU A 237 -12.44 -3.55 -4.68
CA GLU A 237 -11.69 -4.79 -4.57
C GLU A 237 -10.22 -4.55 -4.18
N ILE A 238 -9.58 -3.54 -4.80
CA ILE A 238 -8.22 -3.10 -4.40
C ILE A 238 -8.17 -2.79 -2.91
N GLN A 239 -9.16 -2.06 -2.39
CA GLN A 239 -9.26 -1.73 -0.96
C GLN A 239 -9.50 -2.97 -0.09
N ALA A 240 -10.33 -3.92 -0.53
CA ALA A 240 -10.57 -5.16 0.20
C ALA A 240 -9.31 -6.03 0.31
N VAL A 241 -8.55 -6.16 -0.79
CA VAL A 241 -7.27 -6.86 -0.81
C VAL A 241 -6.26 -6.16 0.10
N ALA A 242 -6.15 -4.83 -0.01
CA ALA A 242 -5.25 -4.05 0.83
C ALA A 242 -5.57 -4.19 2.33
N ARG A 243 -6.86 -4.15 2.70
CA ARG A 243 -7.29 -4.36 4.09
C ARG A 243 -6.90 -5.75 4.59
N LEU A 244 -7.21 -6.80 3.81
CA LEU A 244 -6.85 -8.18 4.17
C LEU A 244 -5.35 -8.34 4.41
N LEU A 245 -4.52 -7.80 3.51
CA LEU A 245 -3.07 -7.89 3.64
C LEU A 245 -2.56 -7.14 4.88
N TYR A 246 -3.10 -5.96 5.16
CA TYR A 246 -2.65 -5.11 6.28
C TYR A 246 -3.00 -5.74 7.62
N ASP A 247 -4.21 -6.28 7.75
CA ASP A 247 -4.67 -6.95 8.95
C ASP A 247 -3.85 -8.22 9.26
N ASN A 248 -3.28 -8.84 8.22
CA ASN A 248 -2.46 -10.06 8.33
C ASN A 248 -0.97 -9.80 8.13
N ARG A 249 -0.51 -8.54 8.14
CA ARG A 249 0.85 -8.20 7.71
C ARG A 249 1.94 -8.87 8.55
N MET A 250 1.73 -8.99 9.86
CA MET A 250 2.70 -9.63 10.77
C MET A 250 2.86 -11.12 10.46
N LEU A 251 1.74 -11.80 10.20
CA LEU A 251 1.72 -13.19 9.75
C LEU A 251 2.45 -13.34 8.41
N LEU A 252 2.08 -12.53 7.41
CA LEU A 252 2.65 -12.61 6.08
C LEU A 252 4.16 -12.34 6.07
N ARG A 253 4.64 -11.43 6.93
CA ARG A 253 6.07 -11.21 7.17
C ARG A 253 6.75 -12.43 7.78
N ALA A 254 6.13 -13.06 8.78
CA ALA A 254 6.68 -14.26 9.40
C ALA A 254 6.82 -15.41 8.38
N ILE A 255 5.79 -15.62 7.55
CA ILE A 255 5.82 -16.59 6.45
C ILE A 255 6.93 -16.25 5.44
N LYS A 256 7.04 -14.98 5.03
CA LYS A 256 8.14 -14.55 4.12
C LYS A 256 9.50 -14.83 4.72
N LYS A 257 9.71 -14.49 5.99
CA LYS A 257 10.97 -14.71 6.70
C LYS A 257 11.34 -16.19 6.72
N GLN A 258 10.38 -17.07 7.03
CA GLN A 258 10.60 -18.51 7.01
C GLN A 258 10.91 -19.02 5.59
N GLY A 259 10.13 -18.61 4.59
CA GLY A 259 10.36 -18.98 3.19
C GLY A 259 11.73 -18.53 2.70
N CYS A 260 12.16 -17.31 3.03
CA CYS A 260 13.48 -16.78 2.66
C CYS A 260 14.64 -17.56 3.30
N PHE A 261 14.45 -18.10 4.51
CA PHE A 261 15.45 -18.95 5.16
C PHE A 261 15.70 -20.26 4.40
N LEU A 262 14.70 -20.78 3.70
CA LEU A 262 14.80 -22.01 2.90
C LEU A 262 15.47 -21.79 1.53
N LEU A 263 15.63 -20.54 1.11
CA LEU A 263 16.17 -20.21 -0.21
C LEU A 263 17.70 -20.40 -0.29
N THR A 264 18.11 -21.25 -1.22
CA THR A 264 19.51 -21.51 -1.61
C THR A 264 19.82 -21.00 -3.01
N ASN A 265 21.09 -20.97 -3.40
CA ASN A 265 21.54 -20.54 -4.74
C ASN A 265 20.84 -21.28 -5.90
N LYS A 266 20.35 -22.51 -5.69
CA LYS A 266 19.57 -23.25 -6.69
C LYS A 266 18.35 -22.47 -7.18
N HIS A 267 17.74 -21.64 -6.32
CA HIS A 267 16.53 -20.87 -6.64
C HIS A 267 16.83 -19.62 -7.47
N LYS A 268 18.09 -19.18 -7.52
CA LYS A 268 18.51 -18.02 -8.32
C LYS A 268 18.29 -18.29 -9.82
N ASP A 269 18.59 -19.52 -10.24
CA ASP A 269 18.57 -19.92 -11.65
C ASP A 269 17.30 -20.70 -12.03
N MET A 270 16.37 -20.92 -11.09
CA MET A 270 15.10 -21.60 -11.37
C MET A 270 14.27 -20.84 -12.39
N HIS A 271 13.55 -21.59 -13.22
CA HIS A 271 12.55 -21.03 -14.09
C HIS A 271 11.38 -20.46 -13.27
N GLN A 272 10.74 -19.40 -13.76
CA GLN A 272 9.71 -18.65 -13.05
C GLN A 272 8.58 -19.53 -12.49
N LYS A 273 8.08 -20.47 -13.28
CA LYS A 273 7.01 -21.40 -12.88
C LYS A 273 7.44 -22.31 -11.72
N GLU A 274 8.67 -22.81 -11.76
CA GLU A 274 9.22 -23.69 -10.72
C GLU A 274 9.47 -22.92 -9.42
N LEU A 275 9.97 -21.69 -9.55
CA LEU A 275 10.19 -20.80 -8.41
C LEU A 275 8.87 -20.39 -7.76
N LEU A 276 7.83 -20.08 -8.56
CA LEU A 276 6.49 -19.82 -8.03
C LEU A 276 5.95 -21.02 -7.26
N ASN A 277 6.00 -22.23 -7.84
CA ASN A 277 5.56 -23.45 -7.15
C ASN A 277 6.33 -23.67 -5.84
N THR A 278 7.62 -23.33 -5.81
CA THR A 278 8.44 -23.41 -4.60
C THR A 278 7.97 -22.41 -3.54
N PHE A 279 7.75 -21.15 -3.92
CA PHE A 279 7.23 -20.13 -3.00
C PHE A 279 5.85 -20.48 -2.46
N GLU A 280 4.96 -20.98 -3.33
CA GLU A 280 3.66 -21.49 -2.96
C GLU A 280 3.74 -22.64 -1.95
N GLY A 281 4.66 -23.58 -2.15
CA GLY A 281 4.92 -24.68 -1.22
C GLY A 281 5.46 -24.20 0.14
N TYR A 282 6.34 -23.20 0.16
CA TYR A 282 6.82 -22.59 1.40
C TYR A 282 5.70 -21.89 2.16
N PHE A 283 4.82 -21.19 1.44
CA PHE A 283 3.68 -20.50 2.03
C PHE A 283 2.70 -21.49 2.68
N GLU A 284 2.33 -22.56 1.96
CA GLU A 284 1.44 -23.60 2.50
C GLU A 284 2.06 -24.36 3.67
N GLY A 285 3.36 -24.66 3.60
CA GLY A 285 4.11 -25.27 4.68
C GLY A 285 4.08 -24.43 5.96
N ALA A 286 4.29 -23.12 5.84
CA ALA A 286 4.26 -22.19 6.97
C ALA A 286 2.88 -22.15 7.65
N ILE A 287 1.80 -22.03 6.88
CA ILE A 287 0.43 -22.04 7.40
C ILE A 287 0.12 -23.37 8.11
N THR A 288 0.56 -24.50 7.54
CA THR A 288 0.32 -25.83 8.12
C THR A 288 1.05 -26.00 9.46
N GLN A 289 2.18 -25.32 9.64
CA GLN A 289 2.97 -25.34 10.88
C GLN A 289 2.41 -24.39 11.96
N GLY A 290 1.28 -23.73 11.72
CA GLY A 290 0.61 -22.89 12.69
C GLY A 290 1.23 -21.50 12.83
N LEU A 291 1.92 -21.01 11.80
CA LEU A 291 2.15 -19.58 11.63
C LEU A 291 0.85 -18.92 11.16
#